data_AF-K8WLL4-F1
#
_entry.id   AF-K8WLL4-F1
#
_cell.length_a   1.000
_cell.length_b   1.000
_cell.length_c   1.000
_cell.angle_alpha   90.00
_cell.angle_beta   90.00
_cell.angle_gamma   90.00
#
_symmetry.space_group_name_H-M   'P 1'
#
loop_
_entity.id
_entity.type
_entity.pdbx_description
1 polymer ?
#
loop_
_entity_poly.entity_id
_entity_poly.type
_entity_poly.pdbx_seq_one_letter_code
_entity_poly.pdbx_strand_id
1 'polypeptide(L)'
;MEEWSTIFRWLNLWARKGIIRLIFIKLSSFSDSKYLFIDGTIVRVHQHATGAATEENEEKGKSRGGHSTKIHLAVDSDGYPVNFELSGGQRYDIVFC
;
A
#
# COMPACT_ATOMS: atom_id res chain seq x y z
N MET A 1 -7.91 23.26 16.41
CA MET A 1 -7.17 22.09 15.89
C MET A 1 -7.48 22.05 14.40
N GLU A 2 -6.49 22.22 13.53
CA GLU A 2 -6.73 22.24 12.07
C GLU A 2 -7.35 20.90 11.61
N GLU A 3 -8.30 20.97 10.69
CA GLU A 3 -9.06 19.82 10.17
C GLU A 3 -8.15 18.67 9.68
N TRP A 4 -7.04 19.03 9.04
CA TRP A 4 -6.06 18.09 8.49
C TRP A 4 -5.40 17.20 9.56
N SER A 5 -5.13 17.76 10.74
CA SER A 5 -4.57 17.01 11.87
C SER A 5 -5.53 15.93 12.37
N THR A 6 -6.84 16.14 12.19
CA THR A 6 -7.87 15.19 12.59
C THR A 6 -7.94 14.03 11.60
N ILE A 7 -7.93 14.30 10.30
CA ILE A 7 -7.97 13.28 9.24
C ILE A 7 -6.76 12.34 9.34
N PHE A 8 -5.55 12.90 9.44
CA PHE A 8 -4.32 12.10 9.58
C PHE A 8 -4.36 11.22 10.85
N ARG A 9 -4.86 11.75 11.97
CA ARG A 9 -5.00 10.99 13.21
C ARG A 9 -5.95 9.81 13.04
N TRP A 10 -7.11 10.02 12.41
CA TRP A 10 -8.06 8.93 12.16
C TRP A 10 -7.49 7.87 11.23
N LEU A 11 -6.84 8.28 10.15
CA LEU A 11 -6.17 7.36 9.22
C LEU A 11 -5.13 6.50 9.95
N ASN A 12 -4.26 7.11 10.75
CA ASN A 12 -3.28 6.38 11.54
C ASN A 12 -3.91 5.44 12.57
N LEU A 13 -4.98 5.86 13.25
CA LEU A 13 -5.70 5.00 14.17
C LEU A 13 -6.33 3.80 13.45
N TRP A 14 -6.89 4.01 12.27
CA TRP A 14 -7.48 2.94 11.45
C TRP A 14 -6.42 1.97 10.94
N ALA A 15 -5.28 2.48 10.48
CA ALA A 15 -4.14 1.67 10.07
C ALA A 15 -3.65 0.80 11.24
N ARG A 16 -3.42 1.40 12.41
CA ARG A 16 -2.99 0.67 13.62
C ARG A 16 -4.00 -0.34 14.12
N LYS A 17 -5.30 -0.07 13.97
CA LYS A 17 -6.38 -1.00 14.31
C LYS A 17 -6.62 -2.08 13.24
N GLY A 18 -5.91 -2.03 12.11
CA GLY A 18 -6.10 -2.97 11.00
C GLY A 18 -7.42 -2.77 10.23
N ILE A 19 -8.11 -1.64 10.41
CA ILE A 19 -9.41 -1.39 9.77
C ILE A 19 -9.29 -1.38 8.24
N ILE A 20 -8.22 -0.79 7.71
CA ILE A 20 -7.95 -0.82 6.26
C ILE A 20 -7.84 -2.26 5.75
N ARG A 21 -7.19 -3.14 6.51
CA ARG A 21 -7.08 -4.56 6.16
C ARG A 21 -8.42 -5.29 6.26
N LEU A 22 -9.26 -4.95 7.24
CA LEU A 22 -10.62 -5.51 7.32
C LEU A 22 -11.49 -5.10 6.12
N ILE A 23 -11.39 -3.84 5.68
CA ILE A 23 -12.06 -3.36 4.46
C ILE A 23 -11.57 -4.15 3.26
N PHE A 24 -10.25 -4.33 3.12
CA PHE A 24 -9.66 -5.13 2.04
C PHE A 24 -10.20 -6.56 2.04
N ILE A 25 -10.15 -7.27 3.17
CA ILE A 25 -10.64 -8.65 3.30
C ILE A 25 -12.12 -8.73 2.95
N LYS A 26 -12.92 -7.76 3.41
CA LYS A 26 -14.36 -7.75 3.12
C LYS A 26 -14.62 -7.57 1.63
N LEU A 27 -13.92 -6.66 0.97
CA LEU A 27 -14.06 -6.45 -0.48
C LEU A 27 -13.56 -7.67 -1.26
N SER A 28 -12.46 -8.27 -0.83
CA SER A 28 -11.88 -9.47 -1.45
C SER A 28 -12.81 -10.68 -1.41
N SER A 29 -13.65 -10.79 -0.38
CA SER A 29 -14.65 -11.85 -0.27
C SER A 29 -15.74 -11.82 -1.34
N PHE A 30 -15.84 -10.74 -2.12
CA PHE A 30 -16.76 -10.64 -3.25
C PHE A 30 -16.13 -11.03 -4.59
N SER A 31 -14.81 -11.28 -4.63
CA SER A 31 -14.12 -11.53 -5.88
C SER A 31 -14.45 -12.90 -6.49
N ASP A 32 -14.64 -12.93 -7.80
CA ASP A 32 -14.80 -14.16 -8.60
C ASP A 32 -13.58 -14.27 -9.52
N SER A 33 -12.52 -14.93 -9.03
CA SER A 33 -11.15 -14.98 -9.59
C SER A 33 -11.01 -15.68 -10.96
N LYS A 34 -12.01 -15.57 -11.84
CA LYS A 34 -12.01 -16.05 -13.23
C LYS A 34 -11.03 -15.29 -14.10
N TYR A 35 -10.94 -13.98 -13.89
CA TYR A 35 -9.97 -13.10 -14.53
C TYR A 35 -9.24 -12.33 -13.45
N LEU A 36 -7.94 -12.14 -13.64
CA LEU A 36 -7.09 -11.42 -12.71
C LEU A 36 -6.28 -10.38 -13.49
N PHE A 37 -6.35 -9.13 -13.04
CA PHE A 37 -5.55 -8.03 -13.54
C PHE A 37 -4.54 -7.65 -12.47
N ILE A 38 -3.28 -7.55 -12.87
CA ILE A 38 -2.17 -7.23 -11.98
C ILE A 38 -1.53 -5.94 -12.47
N ASP A 39 -1.41 -4.97 -11.57
CA ASP A 39 -0.69 -3.74 -11.84
C ASP A 39 0.07 -3.24 -10.61
N GLY A 40 1.13 -2.47 -10.86
CA GLY A 40 2.01 -1.92 -9.85
C GLY A 40 2.01 -0.39 -9.87
N THR A 41 1.61 0.25 -8.77
CA THR A 41 1.65 1.72 -8.64
C THR A 41 2.73 2.17 -7.67
N ILE A 42 3.57 3.12 -8.10
CA ILE A 42 4.62 3.73 -7.25
C ILE A 42 4.08 4.99 -6.57
N VAL A 43 4.18 5.04 -5.24
CA VAL A 43 3.81 6.16 -4.38
C VAL A 43 5.06 6.74 -3.73
N ARG A 44 5.23 8.07 -3.76
CA ARG A 44 6.36 8.73 -3.09
C ARG A 44 6.17 8.70 -1.58
N VAL A 45 7.25 8.40 -0.87
CA VAL A 45 7.26 8.47 0.59
C VAL A 45 7.26 9.93 1.02
N HIS A 46 6.47 10.26 2.04
CA HIS A 46 6.41 11.60 2.60
C HIS A 46 7.78 12.01 3.15
N GLN A 47 8.19 13.27 2.95
CA GLN A 47 9.53 13.74 3.31
C GLN A 47 9.90 13.55 4.80
N HIS A 48 8.90 13.56 5.70
CA HIS A 48 9.14 13.34 7.13
C HIS A 48 9.19 11.85 7.54
N ALA A 49 8.85 10.93 6.63
CA ALA A 49 8.92 9.48 6.88
C ALA A 49 10.33 8.89 6.58
N THR A 50 11.31 9.73 6.23
CA THR A 50 12.69 9.30 5.97
C THR A 50 13.61 9.41 7.19
N GLY A 51 13.14 9.98 8.31
CA GLY A 51 13.99 10.36 9.44
C GLY A 51 14.00 9.40 10.63
N ALA A 52 13.03 8.48 10.75
CA ALA A 52 13.00 7.51 11.83
C ALA A 52 13.96 6.36 11.53
N ALA A 53 14.92 6.10 12.41
CA ALA A 53 15.82 4.96 12.33
C ALA A 53 15.11 3.74 12.94
N THR A 54 14.42 2.98 12.10
CA THR A 54 13.88 1.65 12.44
C THR A 54 14.68 0.60 11.66
N GLU A 55 14.90 -0.56 12.28
CA GLU A 55 15.48 -1.73 11.58
C GLU A 55 14.41 -2.51 10.80
N GLU A 56 13.14 -2.14 10.94
CA GLU A 56 12.01 -2.77 10.25
C GLU A 56 12.01 -2.42 8.76
N ASN A 57 11.65 -3.40 7.92
CA ASN A 57 11.42 -3.16 6.50
C ASN A 57 10.07 -2.46 6.30
N GLU A 58 10.09 -1.13 6.15
CA GLU A 58 8.92 -0.30 5.88
C GLU A 58 8.45 -0.34 4.41
N GLU A 59 8.97 -1.30 3.62
CA GLU A 59 8.80 -1.38 2.17
C GLU A 59 9.12 -0.06 1.46
N LYS A 60 10.11 0.63 2.01
CA LYS A 60 10.62 1.92 1.55
C LYS A 60 11.82 1.71 0.65
N GLY A 61 11.71 2.25 -0.55
CA GLY A 61 12.70 2.13 -1.60
C GLY A 61 13.43 3.43 -1.91
N LYS A 62 14.74 3.39 -2.18
CA LYS A 62 15.54 4.58 -2.57
C LYS A 62 15.96 4.48 -4.03
N SER A 63 15.69 5.53 -4.80
CA SER A 63 16.16 5.70 -6.18
C SER A 63 16.69 7.12 -6.42
N ARG A 64 17.05 7.45 -7.67
CA ARG A 64 17.42 8.82 -8.06
C ARG A 64 16.29 9.83 -7.84
N GLY A 65 15.03 9.37 -7.87
CA GLY A 65 13.84 10.21 -7.66
C GLY A 65 13.45 10.41 -6.20
N GLY A 66 14.26 9.92 -5.25
CA GLY A 66 13.97 9.96 -3.82
C GLY A 66 13.39 8.63 -3.30
N HIS A 67 12.69 8.72 -2.16
CA HIS A 67 12.11 7.56 -1.49
C HIS A 67 10.69 7.27 -1.99
N SER A 68 10.39 6.00 -2.25
CA SER A 68 9.09 5.55 -2.77
C SER A 68 8.78 4.11 -2.35
N THR A 69 7.50 3.77 -2.32
CA THR A 69 6.96 2.42 -2.14
C THR A 69 6.16 2.07 -3.38
N LYS A 70 6.12 0.80 -3.77
CA LYS A 70 5.27 0.28 -4.83
C LYS A 70 4.21 -0.62 -4.22
N ILE A 71 2.96 -0.42 -4.67
CA ILE A 71 1.81 -1.25 -4.35
C ILE A 71 1.56 -2.13 -5.57
N HIS A 72 1.76 -3.43 -5.41
CA HIS A 72 1.36 -4.44 -6.40
C HIS A 72 -0.04 -4.90 -6.04
N LEU A 73 -1.00 -4.75 -6.93
CA LEU A 73 -2.39 -5.08 -6.66
C LEU A 73 -2.92 -6.02 -7.75
N ALA A 74 -3.49 -7.13 -7.30
CA ALA A 74 -4.27 -8.02 -8.14
C ALA A 74 -5.77 -7.75 -7.89
N VAL A 75 -6.53 -7.57 -8.96
CA VAL A 75 -7.99 -7.34 -8.92
C VAL A 75 -8.70 -8.29 -9.87
N ASP A 76 -9.95 -8.62 -9.58
CA ASP A 76 -10.79 -9.37 -10.52
C ASP A 76 -11.36 -8.48 -11.65
N SER A 77 -12.21 -9.05 -12.50
CA SER A 77 -12.85 -8.32 -13.61
C SER A 77 -13.84 -7.24 -13.18
N ASP A 78 -14.36 -7.31 -11.96
CA ASP A 78 -15.31 -6.34 -11.41
C ASP A 78 -14.58 -5.27 -10.56
N GLY A 79 -13.26 -5.40 -10.41
CA GLY A 79 -12.41 -4.49 -9.66
C GLY A 79 -12.32 -4.80 -8.17
N TYR A 80 -12.82 -5.96 -7.71
CA TYR A 80 -12.62 -6.38 -6.32
C TYR A 80 -11.16 -6.80 -6.10
N PRO A 81 -10.54 -6.35 -5.00
CA PRO A 81 -9.16 -6.68 -4.73
C PRO A 81 -9.01 -8.15 -4.35
N VAL A 82 -8.04 -8.83 -4.95
CA VAL A 82 -7.76 -10.25 -4.68
C VAL A 82 -6.57 -10.37 -3.75
N ASN A 83 -5.45 -9.73 -4.08
CA ASN A 83 -4.25 -9.71 -3.24
C ASN A 83 -3.47 -8.41 -3.47
N PHE A 84 -2.65 -8.01 -2.50
CA PHE A 84 -1.69 -6.94 -2.69
C PHE A 84 -0.39 -7.21 -1.95
N GLU A 85 0.70 -6.72 -2.53
CA GLU A 85 2.03 -6.75 -1.92
C GLU A 85 2.65 -5.36 -1.97
N LEU A 86 3.46 -5.06 -0.97
CA LEU A 86 4.23 -3.82 -0.92
C LEU A 86 5.70 -4.13 -1.17
N SER A 87 6.38 -3.22 -1.85
CA SER A 87 7.81 -3.29 -2.04
C SER A 87 8.45 -1.91 -2.08
N GLY A 88 9.76 -1.82 -1.89
CA GLY A 88 10.49 -0.59 -2.20
C GLY A 88 10.32 -0.19 -3.68
N GLY A 89 10.05 1.09 -3.95
CA GLY A 89 9.64 1.55 -5.29
C GLY A 89 10.62 1.28 -6.44
N GLN A 90 11.91 1.08 -6.15
CA GLN A 90 12.95 0.70 -7.12
C GLN A 90 12.95 -0.79 -7.50
N ARG A 91 12.13 -1.62 -6.84
CA ARG A 91 12.10 -3.06 -7.08
C ARG A 91 11.37 -3.38 -8.39
N TYR A 92 11.82 -4.42 -9.07
CA TYR A 92 11.19 -4.96 -10.28
C TYR A 92 9.93 -5.75 -9.92
N ASP A 93 8.94 -5.74 -10.80
CA ASP A 93 7.64 -6.38 -10.55
C ASP A 93 7.69 -7.90 -10.65
N ILE A 94 8.67 -8.46 -11.37
CA ILE A 94 8.84 -9.92 -11.59
C ILE A 94 8.95 -10.76 -10.31
N VAL A 95 9.27 -10.14 -9.17
CA VAL A 95 9.44 -10.82 -7.88
C VAL A 95 8.24 -10.65 -6.93
N PHE A 96 7.18 -9.97 -7.38
CA PHE A 96 5.98 -9.69 -6.59
C PHE A 96 4.73 -10.09 -7.37
N CYS A 97 3.67 -10.44 -6.64
CA CYS A 97 2.35 -10.98 -7.07
C CYS A 97 2.15 -12.49 -6.87
#